data_AF-A0A931TMG2-F1
#
_entry.id   AF-A0A931TMG2-F1
#
_cell.length_a   1.000
_cell.length_b   1.000
_cell.length_c   1.000
_cell.angle_alpha   90.00
_cell.angle_beta   90.00
_cell.angle_gamma   90.00
#
_symmetry.space_group_name_H-M   'P 1'
#
loop_
_entity.id
_entity.type
_entity.pdbx_description
1 polymer ?
#
loop_
_entity_poly.entity_id
_entity_poly.type
_entity_poly.pdbx_seq_one_letter_code
_entity_poly.pdbx_strand_id
1 'polypeptide(L)' 'MISRIIRSALGSGTLVVSCLLIALGAGVLAYRQLSTDVFPDLTVPVFNVITQNPAMAPEELELSITL' A
#
# COMPACT_ATOMS: atom_id res chain seq x y z
N MET A 1 36.30 4.34 -4.15
CA MET A 1 35.16 5.24 -3.83
C MET A 1 34.60 5.00 -2.42
N ILE A 2 34.27 3.76 -2.04
CA ILE A 2 33.76 3.41 -0.69
C ILE A 2 34.63 3.99 0.45
N SER A 3 35.95 3.92 0.31
CA SER A 3 36.90 4.40 1.33
C SER A 3 36.85 5.92 1.54
N ARG A 4 36.41 6.68 0.52
CA ARG A 4 36.24 8.13 0.62
C ARG A 4 34.97 8.48 1.41
N ILE A 5 33.91 7.69 1.25
CA ILE A 5 32.68 7.81 2.03
C ILE A 5 32.96 7.49 3.51
N ILE A 6 33.65 6.38 3.77
CA ILE A 6 34.02 5.97 5.15
C ILE A 6 34.88 7.04 5.82
N ARG A 7 35.89 7.58 5.12
CA ARG A 7 36.73 8.67 5.65
C ARG A 7 35.95 9.96 5.90
N SER A 8 35.04 10.32 5.01
CA SER A 8 34.18 11.50 5.18
C SER A 8 33.21 11.34 6.35
N ALA A 9 32.68 10.12 6.56
CA ALA A 9 31.81 9.79 7.68
C ALA A 9 32.56 9.81 9.02
N LEU A 10 33.78 9.27 9.07
CA LEU A 10 34.63 9.33 10.27
C LEU A 10 35.10 10.75 10.60
N GLY A 11 35.37 11.58 9.59
CA GLY A 11 35.82 12.97 9.78
C GLY A 11 34.74 13.92 10.29
N SER A 12 33.46 13.54 10.20
CA SER A 12 32.31 14.37 10.61
C SER A 12 31.33 13.59 11.48
N GLY A 13 31.86 12.88 12.49
CA GLY A 13 31.08 11.98 13.35
C GLY A 13 29.84 12.63 13.98
N THR A 14 29.87 13.92 14.30
CA THR A 14 28.71 14.66 14.82
C THR A 14 27.55 14.73 13.82
N LEU A 15 27.84 14.96 12.53
CA LEU A 15 26.83 14.97 11.47
C LEU A 15 26.24 13.58 11.25
N VAL A 16 27.07 12.55 11.30
CA VAL A 16 26.61 11.16 11.17
C VAL A 16 25.67 10.78 12.32
N VAL A 17 26.05 11.12 13.55
CA VAL A 17 25.22 10.86 14.73
C VAL A 17 23.91 11.67 14.69
N SER A 18 23.95 12.94 14.30
CA SER A 18 22.71 13.74 14.18
C SER A 18 21.76 13.19 13.12
N CYS A 19 22.29 12.78 11.96
CA CYS A 19 21.50 12.13 10.91
C CYS A 19 20.89 10.81 11.39
N LEU A 20 21.65 10.03 12.16
CA LEU A 20 21.15 8.78 12.75
C LEU A 20 19.99 9.04 13.72
N LEU A 21 20.12 10.04 14.60
CA LEU A 21 19.07 10.39 15.56
C LEU A 21 17.79 10.88 14.86
N ILE A 22 17.93 11.69 13.81
CA ILE A 22 16.80 12.15 12.99
C ILE A 22 16.12 10.96 12.31
N ALA A 23 16.90 10.06 11.71
CA ALA A 23 16.38 8.87 11.03
C ALA A 23 15.64 7.94 12.02
N LEU A 24 16.18 7.76 13.23
CA LEU A 24 15.52 6.99 14.29
C LEU A 24 14.21 7.64 14.72
N GLY A 25 14.20 8.95 14.97
CA GLY A 25 12.98 9.68 15.34
C GLY A 25 11.90 9.58 14.27
N ALA A 26 12.28 9.80 13.00
CA ALA A 26 11.38 9.64 11.86
C ALA A 26 10.86 8.19 11.73
N GLY A 27 11.72 7.20 11.92
CA GLY A 27 11.37 5.78 11.89
C GLY A 27 10.35 5.42 12.98
N VAL A 28 10.54 5.90 14.21
CA VAL A 28 9.58 5.68 15.30
C VAL A 28 8.24 6.34 15.01
N LEU A 29 8.23 7.57 14.49
CA LEU A 29 7.00 8.26 14.13
C LEU A 29 6.27 7.54 12.99
N ALA A 30 6.98 7.06 11.98
CA ALA A 30 6.41 6.30 10.87
C ALA A 30 5.85 4.95 11.36
N TYR A 31 6.59 4.24 12.21
CA TYR A 31 6.16 2.97 12.79
C TYR A 31 4.87 3.12 13.61
N ARG A 32 4.74 4.20 14.39
CA ARG A 32 3.53 4.47 15.19
C ARG A 32 2.31 4.86 14.35
N GLN A 33 2.54 5.41 13.16
CA GLN A 33 1.47 5.79 12.23
C GLN A 33 1.11 4.66 11.26
N LEU A 34 1.91 3.59 11.20
CA LEU A 34 1.65 2.48 10.32
C LEU A 34 0.38 1.75 10.80
N SER A 35 -0.67 1.83 9.99
CA SER A 35 -1.91 1.08 10.23
C SER A 35 -1.59 -0.40 10.29
N THR A 36 -1.90 -1.03 11.41
CA THR A 36 -1.81 -2.47 11.57
C THR A 36 -3.18 -3.04 11.28
N ASP A 37 -3.29 -3.76 10.18
CA ASP A 37 -4.48 -4.53 9.86
C ASP A 37 -4.22 -6.01 10.18
N VAL A 38 -5.10 -6.61 10.99
CA VAL A 38 -5.00 -8.03 11.37
C VAL A 38 -5.40 -8.92 10.20
N PHE A 39 -6.25 -8.42 9.31
CA PHE A 39 -6.68 -9.12 8.12
C PHE A 39 -6.56 -8.16 6.94
N PRO A 40 -5.48 -8.26 6.12
CA PRO A 40 -5.41 -7.43 4.93
C PRO A 40 -6.66 -7.67 4.08
N ASP A 41 -7.19 -6.62 3.46
CA ASP A 41 -8.30 -6.77 2.54
C ASP A 41 -7.88 -7.69 1.38
N LEU A 42 -8.46 -8.89 1.37
CA LEU A 42 -8.25 -9.90 0.33
C LEU A 42 -9.40 -9.89 -0.68
N THR A 43 -10.23 -8.85 -0.71
CA THR A 43 -11.28 -8.74 -1.71
C THR A 43 -10.66 -8.64 -3.09
N VAL A 44 -10.91 -9.67 -3.90
CA VAL A 44 -10.64 -9.60 -5.32
C VAL A 44 -11.58 -8.54 -5.90
N PRO A 45 -11.13 -7.65 -6.81
CA PRO A 45 -12.02 -6.68 -7.43
C PRO A 45 -13.11 -7.40 -8.22
N VAL A 46 -14.33 -7.37 -7.69
CA VAL A 46 -15.52 -7.94 -8.33
C VAL A 46 -16.30 -6.80 -8.96
N PHE A 47 -16.47 -6.86 -10.28
CA PHE A 47 -17.34 -5.94 -11.01
C PHE A 47 -18.69 -6.62 -11.22
N ASN A 48 -19.74 -6.06 -10.61
CA ASN A 48 -21.10 -6.57 -10.78
C ASN A 48 -21.85 -5.72 -11.81
N VAL A 49 -22.28 -6.34 -12.91
CA VAL A 49 -23.10 -5.70 -13.94
C VAL A 49 -24.53 -6.18 -13.76
N ILE A 50 -25.41 -5.29 -13.31
CA ILE A 50 -26.79 -5.61 -13.00
C ILE A 50 -27.68 -5.03 -14.11
N THR A 51 -28.37 -5.90 -14.84
CA THR A 51 -29.35 -5.53 -15.86
C THR A 51 -30.73 -6.01 -15.42
N GLN A 52 -31.73 -5.12 -15.44
CA GLN A 52 -33.10 -5.43 -15.04
C GLN A 52 -34.07 -5.07 -16.17
N ASN A 53 -34.97 -5.99 -16.51
CA ASN A 53 -36.08 -5.73 -17.41
C ASN A 53 -37.38 -6.31 -16.83
N PRO A 54 -38.29 -5.47 -16.30
CA PRO A 54 -39.53 -5.93 -15.67
C PRO A 54 -40.58 -6.44 -16.67
N ALA A 55 -40.38 -6.24 -17.97
CA ALA A 55 -41.30 -6.69 -19.02
C ALA A 55 -40.94 -8.07 -19.58
N MET A 56 -39.74 -8.60 -19.26
CA MET A 56 -39.28 -9.91 -19.71
C MET A 56 -39.50 -10.95 -18.63
N ALA A 57 -39.90 -12.16 -19.03
CA ALA A 57 -39.87 -13.31 -18.14
C ALA A 57 -38.41 -13.66 -17.77
N PRO A 58 -38.14 -14.28 -16.62
CA PRO A 58 -36.78 -14.66 -16.21
C PRO A 58 -36.03 -15.46 -17.26
N GLU A 59 -36.72 -16.37 -17.96
CA GLU A 59 -36.12 -17.23 -18.98
C GLU A 59 -35.72 -16.44 -20.24
N GLU A 60 -36.52 -15.45 -20.64
CA GLU A 60 -36.23 -14.60 -21.79
C GLU A 60 -35.05 -13.66 -21.50
N LEU A 61 -34.93 -13.17 -20.26
CA LEU A 61 -33.83 -12.33 -19.81
C LEU A 61 -32.50 -13.10 -19.86
N GLU A 62 -32.49 -14.33 -19.34
CA GLU A 62 -31.31 -15.20 -19.38
C GLU A 62 -30.86 -15.49 -20.81
N LEU A 63 -31.79 -15.85 -21.70
CA LEU A 63 -31.47 -16.19 -23.09
C LEU A 63 -31.07 -14.99 -23.96
N SER A 64 -31.52 -13.77 -23.63
CA SER A 64 -31.28 -12.59 -24.47
C SER A 64 -30.15 -11.69 -23.97
N ILE A 65 -29.86 -11.71 -22.67
CA ILE A 65 -28.94 -10.76 -22.02
C ILE A 65 -27.80 -11.48 -21.30
N THR A 66 -28.08 -12.55 -20.54
CA THR A 66 -27.08 -13.21 -19.69
C THR A 66 -26.20 -14.20 -20.47
N LEU A 67 -26.81 -15.05 -21.31
CA LEU A 67 -26.15 -16.10 -22.10
C LEU A 67 -25.70 -15.59 -23.48
#